data_AF-A0A101WGP1-F1
#
_entry.id   AF-A0A101WGP1-F1
#
_cell.length_a   1.000
_cell.length_b   1.000
_cell.length_c   1.000
_cell.angle_alpha   90.00
_cell.angle_beta   90.00
_cell.angle_gamma   90.00
#
_symmetry.space_group_name_H-M   'P 1'
#
loop_
_entity.id
_entity.type
_entity.pdbx_description
1 polymer ?
#
loop_
_entity_poly.entity_id
_entity_poly.type
_entity_poly.pdbx_seq_one_letter_code
_entity_poly.pdbx_strand_id
1 'polypeptide(L)'
;MLLDEKGKLFGKISIIDIGVLLLIIALLGGAYYKFFMVDKNQNAAKFDTLEYTVVLVEGVRQQSVDAIEVGADIYDVKTDTPMGKIVSKEVIPAVEQLTKADGTVVLAEKPERFNVRVTIQVPGVETKNGFRANGRMDLNREFQQVMDTRMIILQTKLVDVKNLSRNVVQ
;
A
#
# COMPACT_ATOMS: atom_id res chain seq x y z
N MET A 1 30.83 -30.81 48.53
CA MET A 1 29.51 -30.16 48.47
C MET A 1 29.71 -28.81 47.80
N LEU A 2 29.13 -28.59 46.62
CA LEU A 2 29.35 -27.39 45.79
C LEU A 2 28.56 -26.17 46.28
N LEU A 3 27.60 -26.38 47.19
CA LEU A 3 26.65 -25.40 47.69
C LEU A 3 26.73 -25.35 49.22
N ASP A 4 26.89 -24.15 49.77
CA ASP A 4 26.88 -23.86 51.21
C ASP A 4 25.44 -23.62 51.72
N GLU A 5 25.17 -23.81 53.01
CA GLU A 5 23.85 -23.66 53.67
C GLU A 5 23.25 -22.25 53.52
N LYS A 6 24.09 -21.29 53.13
CA LYS A 6 23.71 -19.90 52.81
C LYS A 6 23.40 -19.67 51.31
N GLY A 7 23.32 -20.73 50.51
CA GLY A 7 23.04 -20.66 49.06
C GLY A 7 24.20 -20.10 48.22
N LYS A 8 25.44 -20.21 48.70
CA LYS A 8 26.65 -19.75 48.00
C LYS A 8 27.34 -20.91 47.28
N LEU A 9 27.63 -20.74 46.00
CA LEU A 9 28.53 -21.61 45.23
C LEU A 9 29.98 -21.24 45.56
N PHE A 10 30.74 -22.22 46.05
CA PHE A 10 32.14 -22.07 46.46
C PHE A 10 32.42 -20.94 47.50
N GLY A 11 31.43 -20.60 48.34
CA GLY A 11 31.57 -19.62 49.43
C GLY A 11 31.71 -18.15 48.99
N LYS A 12 31.88 -17.88 47.68
CA LYS A 12 32.13 -16.54 47.13
C LYS A 12 30.97 -15.97 46.31
N ILE A 13 30.23 -16.82 45.59
CA ILE A 13 29.21 -16.38 44.63
C ILE A 13 27.84 -16.86 45.10
N SER A 14 26.87 -15.94 45.20
CA SER A 14 25.48 -16.29 45.52
C SER A 14 24.83 -17.02 44.35
N ILE A 15 24.10 -18.11 44.62
CA ILE A 15 23.34 -18.81 43.57
C ILE A 15 22.23 -17.93 42.98
N ILE A 16 21.72 -16.98 43.79
CA ILE A 16 20.74 -15.97 43.36
C ILE A 16 21.37 -15.02 42.34
N ASP A 17 22.61 -14.59 42.55
CA ASP A 17 23.32 -13.72 41.59
C ASP A 17 23.54 -14.42 40.25
N ILE A 18 23.87 -15.71 40.27
CA ILE A 18 24.03 -16.49 39.02
C ILE A 18 22.70 -16.60 38.28
N GLY A 19 21.59 -16.82 39.00
CA GLY A 19 20.25 -16.84 38.41
C GLY A 19 19.85 -15.51 37.78
N VAL A 20 20.11 -14.40 38.48
CA VAL A 20 19.84 -13.04 37.97
C VAL A 20 20.71 -12.72 36.76
N LEU A 21 22.00 -13.09 36.79
CA LEU A 21 22.92 -12.91 35.68
C LEU A 21 22.48 -13.69 34.43
N LEU A 22 22.09 -14.96 34.60
CA LEU A 22 21.56 -15.77 33.51
C LEU A 22 20.26 -15.19 32.92
N LEU A 23 19.39 -14.64 33.76
CA LEU A 23 18.16 -13.99 33.32
C LEU A 23 18.45 -12.73 32.51
N ILE A 24 19.42 -11.91 32.92
CA ILE A 24 19.88 -10.74 32.17
C ILE A 24 20.46 -11.15 30.81
N ILE A 25 21.30 -12.19 30.78
CA ILE A 25 21.87 -12.71 29.52
C ILE A 25 20.77 -13.24 28.60
N ALA A 26 19.76 -13.94 29.13
CA ALA A 26 18.62 -14.43 28.36
C ALA A 26 17.78 -13.29 27.79
N LEU A 27 17.54 -12.21 28.56
CA LEU A 27 16.82 -11.02 28.09
C LEU A 27 17.60 -10.28 27.00
N LEU A 28 18.90 -10.08 27.18
CA LEU A 28 19.77 -9.43 26.19
C LEU A 28 19.90 -10.28 24.91
N GLY A 29 20.08 -11.59 25.06
CA GLY A 29 20.13 -12.52 23.94
C GLY A 29 18.80 -12.61 23.20
N GLY A 30 17.67 -12.63 23.93
CA GLY A 30 16.33 -12.63 23.34
C GLY A 30 16.00 -11.33 22.60
N ALA A 31 16.37 -10.17 23.18
CA ALA A 31 16.25 -8.87 22.51
C ALA A 31 17.14 -8.81 21.27
N TYR A 32 18.41 -9.19 21.37
CA TYR A 32 19.33 -9.22 20.23
C TYR A 32 18.84 -10.17 19.12
N TYR A 33 18.40 -11.38 19.46
CA TYR A 33 17.83 -12.32 18.50
C TYR A 33 16.57 -11.76 17.83
N LYS A 34 15.67 -11.15 18.61
CA LYS A 34 14.44 -10.53 18.09
C LYS A 34 14.75 -9.34 17.16
N PHE A 35 15.67 -8.45 17.53
CA PHE A 35 15.94 -7.24 16.76
C PHE A 35 16.94 -7.44 15.60
N PHE A 36 17.86 -8.40 15.68
CA PHE A 36 18.90 -8.58 14.64
C PHE A 36 18.73 -9.84 13.80
N MET A 37 18.03 -10.87 14.31
CA MET A 37 17.88 -12.16 13.63
C MET A 37 16.48 -12.32 13.01
N VAL A 38 15.43 -11.90 13.71
CA VAL A 38 14.04 -11.98 13.19
C VAL A 38 13.80 -10.92 12.11
N ASP A 39 14.35 -9.71 12.23
CA ASP A 39 14.24 -8.67 11.20
C ASP A 39 15.03 -9.00 9.92
N LYS A 40 16.06 -9.85 9.98
CA LYS A 40 16.78 -10.35 8.80
C LYS A 40 16.04 -11.45 8.04
N ASN A 41 15.07 -12.11 8.68
CA ASN A 41 14.23 -13.15 8.07
C ASN A 41 12.85 -12.63 7.64
N GLN A 42 12.61 -11.31 7.75
CA GLN A 42 11.73 -10.67 6.80
C GLN A 42 12.46 -10.77 5.47
N ASN A 43 12.20 -11.84 4.72
CA ASN A 43 12.40 -11.81 3.27
C ASN A 43 11.92 -10.44 2.85
N ALA A 44 12.83 -9.56 2.42
CA ALA A 44 12.45 -8.34 1.74
C ALA A 44 11.54 -8.86 0.64
N ALA A 45 10.23 -8.73 0.84
CA ALA A 45 9.26 -9.30 -0.07
C ALA A 45 9.70 -8.73 -1.40
N LYS A 46 10.08 -9.59 -2.35
CA LYS A 46 10.31 -9.14 -3.71
C LYS A 46 8.96 -8.58 -4.11
N PHE A 47 8.83 -7.26 -3.99
CA PHE A 47 7.63 -6.57 -4.39
C PHE A 47 7.62 -6.72 -5.90
N ASP A 48 6.66 -7.50 -6.38
CA ASP A 48 6.33 -7.52 -7.79
C ASP A 48 5.89 -6.12 -8.20
N THR A 49 6.12 -5.76 -9.45
CA THR A 49 5.52 -4.54 -10.00
C THR A 49 4.07 -4.86 -10.35
N LEU A 50 3.14 -4.27 -9.59
CA LEU A 50 1.71 -4.34 -9.87
C LEU A 50 1.30 -3.09 -10.66
N GLU A 51 0.47 -3.28 -11.68
CA GLU A 51 -0.24 -2.18 -12.31
C GLU A 51 -1.72 -2.31 -12.00
N TYR A 52 -2.28 -1.27 -11.40
CA TYR A 52 -3.72 -1.20 -11.24
C TYR A 52 -4.29 -0.02 -12.00
N THR A 53 -5.43 -0.27 -12.63
CA THR A 53 -6.18 0.75 -13.34
C THR A 53 -7.25 1.27 -12.42
N VAL A 54 -7.14 2.55 -12.09
CA VAL A 54 -8.11 3.29 -11.29
C VAL A 54 -8.82 4.30 -12.19
N VAL A 55 -10.13 4.42 -12.01
CA VAL A 55 -10.82 5.58 -12.54
C VAL A 55 -10.56 6.71 -11.55
N LEU A 56 -9.83 7.72 -12.03
CA LEU A 56 -9.24 8.72 -11.15
C LEU A 56 -10.21 9.85 -10.84
N VAL A 57 -11.10 10.20 -11.78
CA VAL A 57 -12.11 11.25 -11.55
C VAL A 57 -13.26 11.16 -12.55
N GLU A 58 -14.49 11.29 -12.07
CA GLU A 58 -15.70 11.43 -12.88
C GLU A 58 -16.07 12.91 -13.05
N GLY A 59 -16.43 13.33 -14.27
CA GLY A 59 -17.02 14.64 -14.55
C GLY A 59 -16.11 15.84 -14.26
N VAL A 60 -14.82 15.77 -14.64
CA VAL A 60 -13.88 16.89 -14.50
C VAL A 60 -13.81 17.78 -15.74
N ARG A 61 -13.36 19.02 -15.55
CA ARG A 61 -13.13 19.96 -16.66
C ARG A 61 -11.82 19.64 -17.38
N GLN A 62 -11.67 20.10 -18.62
CA GLN A 62 -10.45 19.92 -19.41
C GLN A 62 -9.19 20.38 -18.65
N GLN A 63 -9.26 21.48 -17.89
CA GLN A 63 -8.09 21.95 -17.12
C GLN A 63 -7.61 20.93 -16.08
N SER A 64 -8.53 20.21 -15.44
CA SER A 64 -8.18 19.15 -14.49
C SER A 64 -7.66 17.90 -15.19
N VAL A 65 -8.16 17.61 -16.40
CA VAL A 65 -7.61 16.55 -17.25
C VAL A 65 -6.16 16.87 -17.59
N ASP A 66 -5.88 18.10 -18.02
CA ASP A 66 -4.55 18.54 -18.44
C ASP A 66 -3.55 18.54 -17.28
N ALA A 67 -4.00 18.81 -16.05
CA ALA A 67 -3.17 18.72 -14.84
C ALA A 67 -2.76 17.27 -14.46
N ILE A 68 -3.40 16.25 -15.05
CA ILE A 68 -3.01 14.85 -14.90
C ILE A 68 -1.99 14.50 -15.99
N GLU A 69 -0.72 14.42 -15.58
CA GLU A 69 0.40 14.07 -16.46
C GLU A 69 0.82 12.60 -16.29
N VAL A 70 1.13 11.94 -17.42
CA VAL A 70 1.76 10.63 -17.41
C VAL A 70 3.20 10.78 -16.92
N GLY A 71 3.60 9.95 -15.96
CA GLY A 71 4.89 10.01 -15.28
C GLY A 71 4.84 10.73 -13.93
N ALA A 72 3.73 11.40 -13.60
CA ALA A 72 3.56 12.07 -12.33
C ALA A 72 3.53 11.07 -11.16
N ASP A 73 4.15 11.47 -10.05
CA ASP A 73 4.10 10.74 -8.79
C ASP A 73 2.79 11.06 -8.05
N ILE A 74 2.23 10.05 -7.42
CA ILE A 74 0.98 10.14 -6.66
C ILE A 74 1.30 9.93 -5.20
N TYR A 75 0.67 10.73 -4.35
CA TYR A 75 0.87 10.72 -2.91
C TYR A 75 -0.41 10.37 -2.18
N ASP A 76 -0.24 9.82 -0.98
CA ASP A 76 -1.31 9.60 -0.04
C ASP A 76 -1.58 10.90 0.72
N VAL A 77 -2.78 11.47 0.55
CA VAL A 77 -3.16 12.77 1.16
C VAL A 77 -2.95 12.82 2.67
N LYS A 78 -3.06 11.70 3.38
CA LYS A 78 -2.96 11.67 4.85
C LYS A 78 -1.52 11.55 5.34
N THR A 79 -0.66 10.91 4.56
CA THR A 79 0.68 10.51 5.01
C THR A 79 1.81 11.08 4.15
N ASP A 80 1.49 11.82 3.08
CA ASP A 80 2.43 12.40 2.10
C ASP A 80 3.46 11.39 1.56
N THR A 81 3.07 10.11 1.57
CA THR A 81 3.95 9.01 1.18
C THR A 81 3.75 8.72 -0.31
N PRO A 82 4.84 8.56 -1.10
CA PRO A 82 4.72 8.21 -2.51
C PRO A 82 4.04 6.85 -2.65
N MET A 83 2.93 6.83 -3.38
CA MET A 83 2.12 5.64 -3.61
C MET A 83 2.51 4.91 -4.88
N GLY A 84 2.87 5.66 -5.92
CA GLY A 84 3.09 5.12 -7.26
C GLY A 84 3.26 6.19 -8.32
N LYS A 85 3.31 5.74 -9.58
CA LYS A 85 3.46 6.60 -10.76
C LYS A 85 2.33 6.38 -11.75
N ILE A 86 1.82 7.45 -12.35
CA ILE A 86 0.88 7.36 -13.48
C ILE A 86 1.64 6.87 -14.71
N VAL A 87 1.24 5.74 -15.29
CA VAL A 87 1.86 5.18 -16.50
C VAL A 87 1.01 5.33 -17.76
N SER A 88 -0.30 5.54 -17.59
CA SER A 88 -1.22 5.75 -18.70
C SER A 88 -2.40 6.62 -18.28
N LYS A 89 -2.97 7.35 -19.24
CA LYS A 89 -4.14 8.21 -19.07
C LYS A 89 -5.06 8.06 -20.29
N GLU A 90 -6.33 7.81 -20.03
CA GLU A 90 -7.42 7.72 -21.00
C GLU A 90 -8.52 8.72 -20.60
N VAL A 91 -8.94 9.55 -21.55
CA VAL A 91 -9.97 10.58 -21.34
C VAL A 91 -11.23 10.16 -22.07
N ILE A 92 -12.33 10.09 -21.33
CA ILE A 92 -13.64 9.60 -21.80
C ILE A 92 -14.65 10.74 -21.62
N PRO A 93 -15.53 11.04 -22.58
CA PRO A 93 -16.62 11.99 -22.37
C PRO A 93 -17.49 11.60 -21.16
N ALA A 94 -17.81 12.56 -20.29
CA ALA A 94 -18.72 12.29 -19.19
C ALA A 94 -20.15 12.18 -19.73
N VAL A 95 -20.89 11.18 -19.27
CA VAL A 95 -22.31 11.00 -19.61
C VAL A 95 -23.19 11.24 -18.40
N GLU A 96 -24.35 11.85 -18.61
CA GLU A 96 -25.36 12.10 -17.59
C GLU A 96 -26.69 11.50 -18.01
N GLN A 97 -27.46 11.00 -17.05
CA GLN A 97 -28.81 10.53 -17.29
C GLN A 97 -29.75 11.73 -17.31
N LEU A 98 -30.37 11.98 -18.47
CA LEU A 98 -31.41 12.98 -18.63
C LEU A 98 -32.76 12.28 -18.70
N THR A 99 -33.64 12.62 -17.75
CA THR A 99 -35.05 12.24 -17.82
C THR A 99 -35.78 13.24 -18.69
N LYS A 100 -36.30 12.77 -19.83
CA LYS A 100 -37.12 13.58 -20.73
C LYS A 100 -38.51 13.81 -20.13
N ALA A 101 -39.23 14.79 -20.68
CA ALA A 101 -40.60 15.11 -20.28
C ALA A 101 -41.59 13.95 -20.49
N ASP A 102 -41.24 12.98 -21.35
CA ASP A 102 -42.01 11.75 -21.60
C ASP A 102 -41.70 10.61 -20.60
N GLY A 103 -40.86 10.86 -19.59
CA GLY A 103 -40.44 9.89 -18.59
C GLY A 103 -39.34 8.93 -19.06
N THR A 104 -38.87 9.03 -20.31
CA THR A 104 -37.75 8.21 -20.79
C THR A 104 -36.40 8.74 -20.28
N VAL A 105 -35.51 7.83 -19.91
CA VAL A 105 -34.13 8.16 -19.51
C VAL A 105 -33.22 7.98 -20.71
N VAL A 106 -32.51 9.04 -21.08
CA VAL A 106 -31.45 8.98 -22.10
C VAL A 106 -30.10 9.32 -21.49
N LEU A 107 -29.07 8.59 -21.92
CA LEU A 107 -27.69 8.96 -21.62
C LEU A 107 -27.26 10.04 -22.62
N ALA A 108 -26.93 11.22 -22.12
CA ALA A 108 -26.43 12.32 -22.92
C ALA A 108 -25.01 12.67 -22.48
N GLU A 109 -24.15 13.02 -23.44
CA GLU A 109 -22.83 13.57 -23.10
C GLU A 109 -22.98 14.91 -22.42
N LYS A 110 -22.21 15.11 -21.35
CA LYS A 110 -22.15 16.36 -20.61
C LYS A 110 -21.06 17.24 -21.23
N PRO A 111 -21.42 18.38 -21.85
CA PRO A 111 -20.44 19.26 -22.46
C PRO A 111 -19.39 19.72 -21.45
N GLU A 112 -18.12 19.80 -21.89
CA GLU A 112 -16.99 20.27 -21.07
C GLU A 112 -16.75 19.47 -19.77
N ARG A 113 -17.18 18.20 -19.76
CA ARG A 113 -16.99 17.29 -18.64
C ARG A 113 -16.45 15.96 -19.16
N PHE A 114 -15.42 15.47 -18.50
CA PHE A 114 -14.69 14.27 -18.89
C PHE A 114 -14.49 13.37 -17.68
N ASN A 115 -14.57 12.07 -17.92
CA ASN A 115 -14.11 11.03 -17.01
C ASN A 115 -12.68 10.68 -17.38
N VAL A 116 -11.79 10.60 -16.40
CA VAL A 116 -10.39 10.23 -16.64
C VAL A 116 -10.11 8.89 -15.99
N ARG A 117 -9.70 7.93 -16.80
CA ARG A 117 -9.16 6.65 -16.35
C ARG A 117 -7.64 6.74 -16.43
N VAL A 118 -6.95 6.38 -15.35
CA VAL A 118 -5.49 6.28 -15.41
C VAL A 118 -5.03 4.93 -14.89
N THR A 119 -3.86 4.52 -15.34
CA THR A 119 -3.18 3.35 -14.81
C THR A 119 -2.06 3.82 -13.91
N ILE A 120 -2.06 3.33 -12.67
CA ILE A 120 -1.03 3.60 -11.68
C ILE A 120 -0.19 2.34 -11.53
N GLN A 121 1.12 2.51 -11.61
CA GLN A 121 2.08 1.47 -11.31
C GLN A 121 2.59 1.63 -9.87
N VAL A 122 2.55 0.54 -9.11
CA VAL A 122 3.00 0.49 -7.72
C VAL A 122 3.79 -0.79 -7.43
N PRO A 123 4.74 -0.76 -6.49
CA PRO A 123 5.28 -1.99 -5.96
C PRO A 123 4.22 -2.67 -5.07
N GLY A 124 4.07 -3.98 -5.22
CA GLY A 124 3.10 -4.73 -4.45
C GLY A 124 3.31 -6.24 -4.51
N VAL A 125 2.42 -6.99 -3.88
CA VAL A 125 2.44 -8.44 -3.90
C VAL A 125 1.04 -8.96 -4.21
N GLU A 126 0.98 -9.90 -5.14
CA GLU A 126 -0.23 -10.69 -5.36
C GLU A 126 -0.29 -11.81 -4.32
N THR A 127 -1.42 -11.93 -3.64
CA THR A 127 -1.70 -12.99 -2.68
C THR A 127 -2.82 -13.86 -3.20
N LYS A 128 -3.02 -15.04 -2.61
CA LYS A 128 -4.15 -15.94 -2.96
C LYS A 128 -5.53 -15.27 -2.85
N ASN A 129 -5.64 -14.22 -2.03
CA ASN A 129 -6.89 -13.56 -1.69
C ASN A 129 -7.05 -12.18 -2.36
N GLY A 130 -6.11 -11.76 -3.21
CA GLY A 130 -6.14 -10.45 -3.86
C GLY A 130 -4.77 -9.78 -3.94
N PHE A 131 -4.77 -8.48 -4.23
CA PHE A 131 -3.55 -7.71 -4.46
C PHE A 131 -3.27 -6.77 -3.29
N ARG A 132 -2.00 -6.64 -2.90
CA ARG A 132 -1.55 -5.71 -1.85
C ARG A 132 -0.47 -4.77 -2.37
N ALA A 133 -0.80 -3.49 -2.49
CA ALA A 133 0.13 -2.42 -2.83
C ALA A 133 0.95 -1.95 -1.61
N ASN A 134 2.21 -1.58 -1.83
CA ASN A 134 3.14 -1.01 -0.84
C ASN A 134 3.22 -1.81 0.48
N GLY A 135 2.91 -3.12 0.43
CA GLY A 135 2.89 -4.03 1.58
C GLY A 135 1.84 -3.71 2.66
N ARG A 136 1.01 -2.68 2.49
CA ARG A 136 0.08 -2.18 3.52
C ARG A 136 -1.33 -1.89 3.01
N MET A 137 -1.51 -1.79 1.70
CA MET A 137 -2.75 -1.36 1.07
C MET A 137 -3.36 -2.51 0.28
N ASP A 138 -4.50 -3.02 0.75
CA ASP A 138 -5.24 -4.04 0.03
C ASP A 138 -6.04 -3.41 -1.11
N LEU A 139 -5.76 -3.82 -2.34
CA LEU A 139 -6.47 -3.40 -3.53
C LEU A 139 -7.65 -4.37 -3.76
N ASN A 140 -8.82 -4.00 -3.24
CA ASN A 140 -10.06 -4.76 -3.38
C ASN A 140 -11.12 -3.93 -4.14
N ARG A 141 -12.24 -4.55 -4.52
CA ARG A 141 -13.31 -3.89 -5.30
C ARG A 141 -13.92 -2.64 -4.64
N GLU A 142 -13.85 -2.56 -3.31
CA GLU A 142 -14.38 -1.43 -2.54
C GLU A 142 -13.33 -0.33 -2.31
N PHE A 143 -12.14 -0.47 -2.90
CA PHE A 143 -11.07 0.50 -2.74
C PHE A 143 -11.46 1.85 -3.36
N GLN A 144 -11.79 2.78 -2.46
CA GLN A 144 -12.01 4.19 -2.76
C GLN A 144 -11.03 5.00 -1.92
N GLN A 145 -10.07 5.64 -2.58
CA GLN A 145 -9.07 6.44 -1.91
C GLN A 145 -8.94 7.80 -2.56
N VAL A 146 -8.90 8.83 -1.72
CA VAL A 146 -8.51 10.17 -2.11
C VAL A 146 -6.99 10.21 -2.19
N MET A 147 -6.49 10.53 -3.37
CA MET A 147 -5.06 10.69 -3.65
C MET A 147 -4.82 12.13 -4.08
N ASP A 148 -3.59 12.60 -3.98
CA ASP A 148 -3.21 13.89 -4.54
C ASP A 148 -1.99 13.77 -5.44
N THR A 149 -2.01 14.60 -6.47
CA THR A 149 -0.79 15.03 -7.14
C THR A 149 -0.42 16.39 -6.56
N ARG A 150 0.76 16.90 -6.88
CA ARG A 150 1.18 18.25 -6.47
C ARG A 150 0.23 19.37 -6.94
N MET A 151 -0.63 19.08 -7.92
CA MET A 151 -1.49 20.08 -8.56
C MET A 151 -2.98 19.90 -8.20
N ILE A 152 -3.46 18.67 -7.99
CA ILE A 152 -4.89 18.38 -7.81
C ILE A 152 -5.13 17.19 -6.86
N ILE A 153 -6.28 17.22 -6.18
CA ILE A 153 -6.81 16.11 -5.40
C ILE A 153 -7.72 15.26 -6.30
N LEU A 154 -7.58 13.94 -6.19
CA LEU A 154 -8.21 12.93 -7.03
C LEU A 154 -9.02 11.97 -6.17
N GLN A 155 -10.29 11.75 -6.51
CA GLN A 155 -11.14 10.76 -5.84
C GLN A 155 -11.21 9.51 -6.70
N THR A 156 -10.51 8.47 -6.27
CA THR A 156 -10.26 7.31 -7.12
C THR A 156 -11.18 6.15 -6.73
N LYS A 157 -11.67 5.44 -7.74
CA LYS A 157 -12.36 4.15 -7.57
C LYS A 157 -11.60 3.09 -8.34
N LEU A 158 -11.29 1.98 -7.67
CA LEU A 158 -10.63 0.85 -8.31
C LEU A 158 -11.55 0.22 -9.35
N VAL A 159 -11.02 0.03 -10.58
CA VAL A 159 -11.76 -0.61 -11.67
C VAL A 159 -11.16 -1.95 -12.03
N ASP A 160 -9.83 -2.04 -12.12
CA ASP A 160 -9.14 -3.28 -12.46
C ASP A 160 -7.73 -3.34 -11.86
N VAL A 161 -7.21 -4.54 -11.62
CA VAL A 161 -5.85 -4.78 -11.12
C VAL A 161 -5.19 -5.89 -11.93
N LYS A 162 -3.97 -5.65 -12.41
CA LYS A 162 -3.18 -6.62 -13.16
C LYS A 162 -1.77 -6.73 -12.59
N ASN A 163 -1.26 -7.97 -12.48
CA ASN A 163 0.12 -8.20 -12.12
C ASN A 163 0.98 -8.26 -13.39
N LEU A 164 1.85 -7.27 -13.60
CA LEU A 164 2.74 -7.25 -14.76
C LEU A 164 3.90 -8.23 -14.65
N SER A 165 4.29 -8.61 -13.44
CA SER A 165 5.45 -9.48 -13.20
C SER A 165 5.19 -10.93 -13.66
N ARG A 166 3.93 -11.31 -13.88
CA ARG A 166 3.54 -12.57 -14.53
C ARG A 166 3.72 -12.57 -16.06
N ASN A 167 3.72 -11.41 -16.71
CA ASN A 167 3.75 -11.32 -18.17
C ASN A 167 5.17 -11.29 -18.77
N VAL A 168 6.22 -11.28 -17.95
CA VAL A 168 7.62 -11.28 -18.40
C VAL A 168 8.17 -12.72 -18.56
N VAL A 169 7.35 -13.74 -18.27
CA VAL A 169 7.73 -15.15 -18.44
C VAL A 169 6.85 -15.79 -19.52
N GLN A 170 7.05 -15.39 -20.77
CA GLN A 170 6.72 -16.19 -21.96
C GLN A 170 7.82 -16.04 -23.00
#